data_AF-A0A1X0I9L7-F1
#
_entry.id   AF-A0A1X0I9L7-F1
#
_cell.length_a   1.000
_cell.length_b   1.000
_cell.length_c   1.000
_cell.angle_alpha   90.00
_cell.angle_beta   90.00
_cell.angle_gamma   90.00
#
_symmetry.space_group_name_H-M   'P 1'
#
loop_
_entity.id
_entity.type
_entity.pdbx_description
1 polymer ?
#
loop_
_entity_poly.entity_id
_entity_poly.type
_entity_poly.pdbx_seq_one_letter_code
_entity_poly.pdbx_strand_id
1 'polypeptide(L)'
;MLSETWEDQYRRMHRQYDLLKRTADQNKFEEIHEMNRARDILYHFCCDAFHLRDWILHADGQSQQIKDAVSKFLPKGNSNPPSLDLAMCADIANGFKHGKLTHPTFYTPGGPAEVVEHTQAARFPMQFPFHFSANHWKIRARASGDEYYALDVAKDAVDAWDAWLPDNGLPLPSL
;
A
#
# COMPACT_ATOMS: atom_id res chain seq x y z
N MET A 1 -12.13 18.91 -14.48
CA MET A 1 -11.27 18.02 -13.68
C MET A 1 -9.93 18.70 -13.57
N LEU A 2 -9.32 18.74 -12.39
CA LEU A 2 -7.92 19.14 -12.25
C LEU A 2 -7.10 18.12 -13.08
N SER A 3 -6.15 18.59 -13.89
CA SER A 3 -5.28 17.75 -14.70
C SER A 3 -4.25 17.05 -13.80
N GLU A 4 -4.71 16.05 -13.03
CA GLU A 4 -3.83 15.20 -12.23
C GLU A 4 -2.95 14.34 -13.15
N THR A 5 -1.71 14.10 -12.73
CA THR A 5 -0.69 13.34 -13.44
C THR A 5 -0.24 12.11 -12.65
N TRP A 6 0.56 11.22 -13.25
CA TRP A 6 1.11 10.08 -12.50
C TRP A 6 2.06 10.54 -11.39
N GLU A 7 2.76 11.67 -11.60
CA GLU A 7 3.61 12.30 -10.61
C GLU A 7 2.80 12.78 -9.39
N ASP A 8 1.60 13.31 -9.60
CA ASP A 8 0.70 13.69 -8.51
C ASP A 8 0.22 12.47 -7.72
N GLN A 9 -0.03 11.35 -8.41
CA GLN A 9 -0.37 10.09 -7.77
C GLN A 9 0.80 9.51 -6.97
N TYR A 10 2.04 9.62 -7.48
CA TYR A 10 3.24 9.23 -6.74
C TYR A 10 3.38 10.04 -5.45
N ARG A 11 3.21 11.37 -5.51
CA ARG A 11 3.20 12.21 -4.28
C ARG A 11 2.04 11.85 -3.35
N ARG A 12 0.87 11.47 -3.88
CA ARG A 12 -0.27 11.02 -3.08
C ARG A 12 0.07 9.75 -2.30
N MET A 13 0.69 8.76 -2.94
CA MET A 13 1.19 7.53 -2.30
C MET A 13 2.15 7.85 -1.15
N HIS A 14 3.14 8.72 -1.37
CA HIS A 14 4.09 9.13 -0.32
C HIS A 14 3.40 9.84 0.85
N ARG A 15 2.46 10.75 0.60
CA ARG A 15 1.66 11.38 1.66
C ARG A 15 0.86 10.36 2.48
N GLN A 16 0.29 9.34 1.85
CA GLN A 16 -0.41 8.26 2.57
C GLN A 16 0.56 7.39 3.38
N TYR A 17 1.74 7.09 2.84
CA TYR A 17 2.78 6.36 3.57
C TYR A 17 3.24 7.13 4.82
N ASP A 18 3.47 8.44 4.71
CA ASP A 18 3.77 9.31 5.84
C ASP A 18 2.65 9.33 6.88
N LEU A 19 1.39 9.34 6.42
CA LEU A 19 0.24 9.27 7.30
C LEU A 19 0.15 7.92 8.02
N LEU A 20 0.40 6.82 7.31
CA LEU A 20 0.44 5.47 7.88
C LEU A 20 1.54 5.33 8.93
N LYS A 21 2.76 5.82 8.66
CA LYS A 21 3.86 5.87 9.66
C LYS A 21 3.41 6.57 10.94
N ARG A 22 2.72 7.71 10.82
CA ARG A 22 2.23 8.46 11.98
C ARG A 22 1.21 7.67 12.79
N THR A 23 0.35 6.86 12.16
CA THR A 23 -0.59 6.00 12.91
C THR A 23 0.10 4.96 13.79
N ALA A 24 1.33 4.57 13.44
CA ALA A 24 2.16 3.63 14.19
C ALA A 24 3.08 4.32 15.21
N ASP A 25 3.18 5.66 15.20
CA ASP A 25 3.93 6.43 16.19
C ASP A 25 3.15 6.52 17.51
N GLN A 26 3.87 6.48 18.63
CA GLN A 26 3.30 6.59 19.98
C GLN A 26 3.23 8.05 20.45
N ASN A 27 3.88 8.98 19.77
CA ASN A 27 4.21 10.30 20.31
C ASN A 27 3.12 11.38 20.13
N LYS A 28 1.96 11.08 19.53
CA LYS A 28 0.93 12.09 19.29
C LYS A 28 -0.48 11.56 19.50
N PHE A 29 -1.31 12.41 20.10
CA PHE A 29 -2.76 12.21 20.18
C PHE A 29 -3.43 12.96 19.04
N GLU A 30 -3.70 12.26 17.96
CA GLU A 30 -4.33 12.78 16.75
C GLU A 30 -5.48 11.86 16.34
N GLU A 31 -6.50 12.41 15.68
CA GLU A 31 -7.66 11.65 15.19
C GLU A 31 -7.26 10.46 14.30
N ILE A 32 -6.09 10.53 13.66
CA ILE A 32 -5.52 9.46 12.82
C ILE A 32 -5.24 8.15 13.57
N HIS A 33 -5.22 8.17 14.90
CA HIS A 33 -4.99 6.99 15.72
C HIS A 33 -6.29 6.24 16.08
N GLU A 34 -7.45 6.79 15.75
CA GLU A 34 -8.71 6.03 15.83
C GLU A 34 -8.62 4.81 14.90
N MET A 35 -9.02 3.64 15.39
CA MET A 35 -8.76 2.36 14.72
C MET A 35 -9.32 2.31 13.30
N ASN A 36 -10.57 2.76 13.09
CA ASN A 36 -11.16 2.71 11.75
C ASN A 36 -10.45 3.66 10.80
N ARG A 37 -10.13 4.88 11.26
CA ARG A 37 -9.36 5.85 10.48
C ARG A 37 -7.95 5.35 10.15
N ALA A 38 -7.26 4.73 11.10
CA ALA A 38 -5.95 4.13 10.87
C ALA A 38 -6.01 3.00 9.84
N ARG A 39 -7.07 2.18 9.89
CA ARG A 39 -7.33 1.14 8.89
C ARG A 39 -7.62 1.73 7.52
N ASP A 40 -8.44 2.78 7.44
CA ASP A 40 -8.77 3.45 6.19
C ASP A 40 -7.52 4.07 5.56
N ILE A 41 -6.60 4.63 6.36
CA ILE A 41 -5.30 5.12 5.90
C ILE A 41 -4.48 3.98 5.26
N LEU A 42 -4.43 2.79 5.86
CA LEU A 42 -3.78 1.63 5.26
C LEU A 42 -4.42 1.22 3.93
N TYR A 43 -5.76 1.19 3.85
CA TYR A 43 -6.46 0.87 2.60
C TYR A 43 -6.20 1.91 1.51
N HIS A 44 -6.23 3.20 1.87
CA HIS A 44 -5.93 4.28 0.94
C HIS A 44 -4.48 4.22 0.44
N PHE A 45 -3.51 3.92 1.32
CA PHE A 45 -2.14 3.66 0.90
C PHE A 45 -2.07 2.52 -0.13
N CYS A 46 -2.70 1.37 0.14
CA CYS A 46 -2.70 0.23 -0.78
C CYS A 46 -3.31 0.60 -2.14
N CYS A 47 -4.41 1.35 -2.13
CA CYS A 47 -5.02 1.87 -3.35
C CYS A 47 -4.08 2.81 -4.11
N ASP A 48 -3.42 3.74 -3.42
CA ASP A 48 -2.56 4.72 -4.07
C ASP A 48 -1.30 4.07 -4.66
N ALA A 49 -0.70 3.12 -3.94
CA ALA A 49 0.44 2.33 -4.40
C ALA A 49 0.09 1.43 -5.60
N PHE A 50 -1.10 0.81 -5.59
CA PHE A 50 -1.56 -0.01 -6.71
C PHE A 50 -1.92 0.83 -7.93
N HIS A 51 -2.71 1.90 -7.76
CA HIS A 51 -3.21 2.69 -8.87
C HIS A 51 -2.13 3.52 -9.56
N LEU A 52 -0.97 3.77 -8.93
CA LEU A 52 0.17 4.42 -9.60
C LEU A 52 0.54 3.70 -10.91
N ARG A 53 0.45 2.37 -10.93
CA ARG A 53 0.58 1.55 -12.15
C ARG A 53 -0.36 2.02 -13.26
N ASP A 54 -1.65 2.17 -12.95
CA ASP A 54 -2.68 2.51 -13.93
C ASP A 54 -2.48 3.96 -14.42
N TRP A 55 -2.09 4.87 -13.53
CA TRP A 55 -1.73 6.24 -13.89
C TRP A 55 -0.56 6.30 -14.87
N ILE A 56 0.52 5.53 -14.65
CA ILE A 56 1.65 5.46 -15.58
C ILE A 56 1.22 4.82 -16.92
N LEU A 57 0.45 3.74 -16.87
CA LEU A 57 -0.02 3.03 -18.05
C LEU A 57 -0.86 3.91 -18.99
N HIS A 58 -1.67 4.78 -18.39
CA HIS A 58 -2.61 5.66 -19.10
C HIS A 58 -2.13 7.10 -19.24
N ALA A 59 -0.95 7.44 -18.75
CA ALA A 59 -0.38 8.79 -18.89
C ALA A 59 -0.12 9.13 -20.36
N ASP A 60 -0.51 10.35 -20.72
CA ASP A 60 -0.25 10.91 -22.04
C ASP A 60 1.26 11.08 -22.26
N GLY A 61 1.72 10.82 -23.48
CA GLY A 61 3.13 10.95 -23.85
C GLY A 61 4.05 9.82 -23.39
N GLN A 62 3.57 8.85 -22.61
CA GLN A 62 4.40 7.70 -22.22
C GLN A 62 4.64 6.75 -23.40
N SER A 63 5.91 6.33 -23.55
CA SER A 63 6.32 5.39 -24.59
C SER A 63 5.71 4.01 -24.38
N GLN A 64 5.53 3.24 -25.46
CA GLN A 64 5.03 1.88 -25.36
C GLN A 64 5.96 0.99 -24.50
N GLN A 65 7.27 1.24 -24.54
CA GLN A 65 8.24 0.53 -23.74
C GLN A 65 7.97 0.68 -22.23
N ILE A 66 7.66 1.89 -21.77
CA ILE A 66 7.32 2.16 -20.35
C ILE A 66 6.00 1.47 -19.98
N LYS A 67 4.99 1.54 -20.86
CA LYS A 67 3.69 0.90 -20.66
C LYS A 67 3.80 -0.62 -20.54
N ASP A 68 4.64 -1.23 -21.37
CA ASP A 68 4.91 -2.67 -21.33
C ASP A 68 5.70 -3.04 -20.06
N ALA A 69 6.66 -2.21 -19.66
CA ALA A 69 7.46 -2.42 -18.46
C ALA A 69 6.60 -2.35 -17.19
N VAL A 70 5.75 -1.33 -17.04
CA VAL A 70 4.90 -1.17 -15.84
C VAL A 70 3.86 -2.28 -15.74
N SER A 71 3.37 -2.77 -16.89
CA SER A 71 2.45 -3.92 -16.96
C SER A 71 3.11 -5.20 -16.45
N LYS A 72 4.41 -5.38 -16.67
CA LYS A 72 5.21 -6.52 -16.20
C LYS A 72 5.67 -6.38 -14.75
N PHE A 73 5.70 -5.17 -14.22
CA PHE A 73 6.12 -4.90 -12.84
C PHE A 73 5.12 -5.43 -11.82
N LEU A 74 3.82 -5.34 -12.14
CA LEU A 74 2.73 -5.89 -11.33
C LEU A 74 1.87 -6.87 -12.14
N PRO A 75 2.40 -8.06 -12.47
CA PRO A 75 1.71 -9.04 -13.28
C PRO A 75 0.69 -9.80 -12.42
N LYS A 76 -0.56 -9.83 -12.87
CA LYS A 76 -1.61 -10.61 -12.23
C LYS A 76 -1.41 -12.11 -12.46
N GLY A 77 -1.55 -12.94 -11.42
CA GLY A 77 -1.45 -14.40 -11.52
C GLY A 77 -0.03 -14.94 -11.66
N ASN A 78 1.00 -14.13 -11.39
CA ASN A 78 2.38 -14.59 -11.38
C ASN A 78 2.72 -15.25 -10.03
N SER A 79 3.35 -16.43 -10.06
CA SER A 79 3.80 -17.12 -8.85
C SER A 79 5.03 -16.49 -8.20
N ASN A 80 5.74 -15.60 -8.91
CA ASN A 80 6.89 -14.87 -8.42
C ASN A 80 6.84 -13.40 -8.93
N PRO A 81 6.00 -12.54 -8.35
CA PRO A 81 5.88 -11.15 -8.77
C PRO A 81 7.21 -10.41 -8.49
N PRO A 82 7.57 -9.41 -9.31
CA PRO A 82 8.76 -8.58 -9.08
C PRO A 82 8.77 -7.86 -7.72
N SER A 83 7.60 -7.56 -7.17
CA SER A 83 7.42 -7.04 -5.81
C SER A 83 6.23 -7.74 -5.16
N LEU A 84 6.51 -8.48 -4.08
CA LEU A 84 5.47 -9.13 -3.28
C LEU A 84 4.60 -8.09 -2.56
N ASP A 85 5.22 -7.02 -2.07
CA ASP A 85 4.56 -5.97 -1.27
C ASP A 85 3.54 -5.18 -2.07
N LEU A 86 3.88 -4.84 -3.32
CA LEU A 86 2.95 -4.22 -4.25
C LEU A 86 1.85 -5.20 -4.69
N ALA A 87 2.15 -6.50 -4.82
CA ALA A 87 1.13 -7.51 -5.07
C ALA A 87 0.13 -7.63 -3.90
N MET A 88 0.62 -7.57 -2.65
CA MET A 88 -0.24 -7.53 -1.46
C MET A 88 -1.11 -6.27 -1.44
N CYS A 89 -0.53 -5.09 -1.72
CA CYS A 89 -1.27 -3.84 -1.84
C CYS A 89 -2.36 -3.92 -2.92
N ALA A 90 -2.06 -4.53 -4.06
CA ALA A 90 -3.01 -4.70 -5.16
C ALA A 90 -4.21 -5.58 -4.76
N ASP A 91 -3.99 -6.68 -4.05
CA ASP A 91 -5.09 -7.52 -3.56
C ASP A 91 -5.94 -6.81 -2.51
N ILE A 92 -5.31 -6.08 -1.58
CA ILE A 92 -6.02 -5.29 -0.56
C ILE A 92 -6.85 -4.18 -1.21
N ALA A 93 -6.29 -3.44 -2.16
CA ALA A 93 -6.99 -2.38 -2.89
C ALA A 93 -8.20 -2.92 -3.67
N ASN A 94 -8.02 -4.05 -4.37
CA ASN A 94 -9.12 -4.69 -5.09
C ASN A 94 -10.20 -5.23 -4.14
N GLY A 95 -9.80 -5.82 -3.00
CA GLY A 95 -10.72 -6.29 -1.98
C GLY A 95 -11.55 -5.15 -1.37
N PHE A 96 -10.90 -4.03 -1.07
CA PHE A 96 -11.54 -2.82 -0.55
C PHE A 96 -12.54 -2.22 -1.57
N LYS A 97 -12.13 -2.11 -2.85
CA LYS A 97 -12.99 -1.56 -3.92
C LYS A 97 -14.23 -2.42 -4.21
N HIS A 98 -14.07 -3.75 -4.22
CA HIS A 98 -15.10 -4.67 -4.69
C HIS A 98 -15.88 -5.36 -3.57
N GLY A 99 -15.53 -5.13 -2.30
CA GLY A 99 -16.16 -5.74 -1.13
C GLY A 99 -15.88 -7.24 -0.95
N LYS A 100 -15.53 -7.95 -2.03
CA LYS A 100 -14.98 -9.31 -2.08
C LYS A 100 -14.10 -9.48 -3.32
N LEU A 101 -12.99 -10.21 -3.19
CA LEU A 101 -12.22 -10.68 -4.34
C LEU A 101 -12.93 -11.90 -4.94
N THR A 102 -13.71 -11.70 -6.00
CA THR A 102 -14.47 -12.76 -6.68
C THR A 102 -13.74 -13.31 -7.90
N HIS A 103 -12.59 -12.75 -8.27
CA HIS A 103 -11.82 -13.20 -9.41
C HIS A 103 -10.92 -14.41 -9.05
N PRO A 104 -10.76 -15.38 -9.97
CA PRO A 104 -9.92 -16.56 -9.73
C PRO A 104 -8.42 -16.24 -9.78
N THR A 105 -8.05 -15.03 -10.21
CA THR A 105 -6.66 -14.57 -10.32
C THR A 105 -6.40 -13.46 -9.32
N PHE A 106 -5.28 -13.59 -8.59
CA PHE A 106 -4.81 -12.67 -7.54
C PHE A 106 -3.42 -12.13 -7.92
N TYR A 107 -2.99 -11.06 -7.27
CA TYR A 107 -1.64 -10.53 -7.45
C TYR A 107 -0.64 -11.26 -6.57
N THR A 108 -1.02 -11.58 -5.33
CA THR A 108 -0.18 -12.33 -4.39
C THR A 108 -0.15 -13.81 -4.76
N PRO A 109 1.04 -14.44 -4.80
CA PRO A 109 1.18 -15.86 -5.14
C PRO A 109 0.33 -16.77 -4.26
N GLY A 110 -0.41 -17.67 -4.92
CA GLY A 110 -1.19 -18.74 -4.29
C GLY A 110 -2.51 -18.29 -3.64
N GLY A 111 -2.82 -16.99 -3.59
CA GLY A 111 -4.06 -16.49 -2.99
C GLY A 111 -3.95 -15.04 -2.53
N PRO A 112 -5.07 -14.35 -2.32
CA PRO A 112 -5.05 -12.91 -2.07
C PRO A 112 -4.49 -12.58 -0.68
N ALA A 113 -3.81 -11.45 -0.59
CA ALA A 113 -3.47 -10.85 0.70
C ALA A 113 -4.69 -10.21 1.37
N GLU A 114 -4.73 -10.26 2.70
CA GLU A 114 -5.76 -9.59 3.51
C GLU A 114 -5.17 -9.02 4.81
N VAL A 115 -5.78 -7.96 5.34
CA VAL A 115 -5.46 -7.43 6.68
C VAL A 115 -6.14 -8.33 7.72
N VAL A 116 -5.36 -8.96 8.61
CA VAL A 116 -5.85 -10.05 9.50
C VAL A 116 -5.79 -9.76 10.99
N GLU A 117 -4.89 -8.88 11.41
CA GLU A 117 -4.65 -8.61 12.83
C GLU A 117 -4.43 -7.11 13.04
N HIS A 118 -4.93 -6.63 14.17
CA HIS A 118 -4.70 -5.29 14.68
C HIS A 118 -4.24 -5.39 16.12
N THR A 119 -3.12 -4.76 16.42
CA THR A 119 -2.67 -4.52 17.78
C THR A 119 -2.64 -3.02 18.01
N GLN A 120 -3.50 -2.54 18.92
CA GLN A 120 -3.37 -1.23 19.52
C GLN A 120 -2.57 -1.38 20.80
N ALA A 121 -1.39 -0.77 20.88
CA ALA A 121 -0.57 -0.86 22.07
C ALA A 121 -1.27 -0.15 23.25
N ALA A 122 -1.83 -0.91 24.20
CA ALA A 122 -2.12 -0.46 25.56
C ALA A 122 -1.54 -1.49 26.52
N ARG A 123 -0.54 -1.14 27.33
CA ARG A 123 -0.04 -2.05 28.37
C ARG A 123 -0.09 -1.39 29.76
N PHE A 124 -1.01 -1.93 30.56
CA PHE A 124 -1.15 -1.92 32.03
C PHE A 124 -1.96 -0.79 32.74
N PRO A 125 -2.58 -1.12 33.89
CA PRO A 125 -3.74 -0.43 34.44
C PRO A 125 -3.27 0.67 35.39
N MET A 126 -3.17 1.90 34.91
CA MET A 126 -3.16 3.05 35.82
C MET A 126 -4.12 4.11 35.30
N GLN A 127 -5.06 4.48 36.16
CA GLN A 127 -5.93 5.63 35.99
C GLN A 127 -5.06 6.89 35.90
N PHE A 128 -4.89 7.50 34.73
CA PHE A 128 -4.55 8.92 34.43
C PHE A 128 -4.36 9.05 32.89
N PRO A 129 -4.52 10.23 32.25
CA PRO A 129 -4.81 10.34 30.82
C PRO A 129 -3.53 10.17 29.97
N PHE A 130 -3.10 8.93 29.84
CA PHE A 130 -2.11 8.53 28.84
C PHE A 130 -2.83 7.59 27.90
N HIS A 131 -3.03 8.00 26.66
CA HIS A 131 -3.38 7.03 25.64
C HIS A 131 -2.19 6.72 24.74
N PHE A 132 -1.88 5.43 24.70
CA PHE A 132 -0.94 4.82 23.80
C PHE A 132 -1.77 4.31 22.61
N SER A 133 -1.53 4.83 21.41
CA SER A 133 -2.38 4.54 20.26
C SER A 133 -1.57 4.27 18.99
N ALA A 134 -0.46 3.55 19.13
CA ALA A 134 0.23 3.00 17.97
C ALA A 134 -0.64 1.87 17.39
N ASN A 135 -1.08 2.07 16.16
CA ASN A 135 -1.82 1.09 15.38
C ASN A 135 -0.82 0.23 14.61
N HIS A 136 -0.77 -1.06 14.95
CA HIS A 136 0.00 -2.04 14.21
C HIS A 136 -0.97 -3.01 13.53
N TRP A 137 -0.82 -3.16 12.22
CA TRP A 137 -1.62 -4.07 11.42
C TRP A 137 -0.72 -5.17 10.85
N LYS A 138 -1.29 -6.37 10.70
CA LYS A 138 -0.66 -7.43 9.93
C LYS A 138 -1.45 -7.76 8.67
N ILE A 139 -0.71 -8.03 7.61
CA ILE A 139 -1.20 -8.53 6.34
C ILE A 139 -0.81 -10.01 6.24
N ARG A 140 -1.76 -10.87 5.85
CA ARG A 140 -1.49 -12.29 5.61
C ARG A 140 -1.61 -12.61 4.13
N ALA A 141 -0.62 -13.29 3.58
CA ALA A 141 -0.73 -13.96 2.29
C ALA A 141 -1.45 -15.30 2.51
N ARG A 142 -2.72 -15.43 2.07
CA ARG A 142 -3.56 -16.59 2.43
C ARG A 142 -2.96 -17.95 2.08
N ALA A 143 -2.18 -18.03 1.01
CA ALA A 143 -1.67 -19.29 0.47
C ALA A 143 -0.56 -19.90 1.32
N SER A 144 0.41 -19.08 1.72
CA SER A 144 1.53 -19.50 2.56
C SER A 144 1.18 -19.43 4.04
N GLY A 145 0.23 -18.57 4.41
CA GLY A 145 -0.09 -18.26 5.80
C GLY A 145 0.89 -17.28 6.44
N ASP A 146 1.88 -16.80 5.70
CA ASP A 146 2.87 -15.83 6.19
C ASP A 146 2.20 -14.51 6.55
N GLU A 147 2.67 -13.90 7.62
CA GLU A 147 2.20 -12.62 8.11
C GLU A 147 3.31 -11.57 8.04
N TYR A 148 2.94 -10.38 7.58
CA TYR A 148 3.82 -9.25 7.35
C TYR A 148 3.26 -8.05 8.11
N TYR A 149 4.12 -7.22 8.69
CA TYR A 149 3.67 -5.96 9.27
C TYR A 149 3.29 -5.00 8.14
N ALA A 150 2.11 -4.40 8.23
CA ALA A 150 1.59 -3.55 7.17
C ALA A 150 2.47 -2.33 6.89
N LEU A 151 3.17 -1.82 7.92
CA LEU A 151 4.09 -0.69 7.74
C LEU A 151 5.35 -1.08 6.96
N ASP A 152 5.85 -2.30 7.16
CA ASP A 152 7.00 -2.84 6.43
C ASP A 152 6.61 -3.08 4.98
N VAL A 153 5.47 -3.73 4.73
CA VAL A 153 4.89 -3.88 3.38
C VAL A 153 4.72 -2.53 2.69
N ALA A 154 4.23 -1.52 3.40
CA ALA A 154 4.06 -0.20 2.83
C ALA A 154 5.39 0.48 2.48
N LYS A 155 6.40 0.31 3.34
CA LYS A 155 7.75 0.80 3.07
C LYS A 155 8.33 0.12 1.83
N ASP A 156 8.27 -1.20 1.76
CA ASP A 156 8.88 -1.98 0.68
C ASP A 156 8.15 -1.75 -0.65
N ALA A 157 6.84 -1.49 -0.61
CA ALA A 157 6.07 -1.04 -1.77
C ALA A 157 6.51 0.35 -2.29
N VAL A 158 6.82 1.30 -1.40
CA VAL A 158 7.38 2.61 -1.77
C VAL A 158 8.77 2.44 -2.37
N ASP A 159 9.65 1.69 -1.69
CA ASP A 159 11.01 1.41 -2.16
C ASP A 159 11.00 0.75 -3.55
N ALA A 160 10.05 -0.16 -3.80
CA ALA A 160 9.89 -0.81 -5.09
C ALA A 160 9.53 0.17 -6.21
N TRP A 161 8.65 1.15 -5.95
CA TRP A 161 8.37 2.23 -6.92
C TRP A 161 9.55 3.18 -7.09
N ASP A 162 10.20 3.56 -5.99
CA ASP A 162 11.36 4.47 -5.99
C ASP A 162 12.54 3.89 -6.78
N ALA A 163 12.70 2.56 -6.79
CA ALA A 163 13.67 1.87 -7.63
C ALA A 163 13.17 1.73 -9.08
N TRP A 164 11.93 1.30 -9.28
CA TRP A 164 11.42 0.97 -10.61
C TRP A 164 11.32 2.18 -11.55
N LEU A 165 10.90 3.35 -11.03
CA LEU A 165 10.75 4.57 -11.83
C LEU A 165 12.04 4.98 -12.55
N PRO A 166 13.17 5.27 -11.86
CA PRO A 166 14.41 5.68 -12.51
C PRO A 166 15.00 4.59 -13.40
N ASP A 167 14.90 3.32 -13.01
CA ASP A 167 15.37 2.18 -13.81
C ASP A 167 14.65 2.08 -15.17
N ASN A 168 13.45 2.65 -15.29
CA ASN A 168 12.65 2.67 -16.50
C ASN A 168 12.61 4.06 -17.17
N GLY A 169 13.50 4.98 -16.77
CA GLY A 169 13.67 6.29 -17.38
C GLY A 169 12.64 7.34 -16.93
N LEU A 170 11.93 7.10 -15.82
CA LEU A 170 11.04 8.07 -15.20
C LEU A 170 11.73 8.70 -13.99
N PRO A 171 11.96 10.02 -13.98
CA PRO A 171 12.59 10.68 -12.84
C PRO A 171 11.65 10.67 -11.63
N LEU A 172 12.22 10.56 -10.43
CA LEU A 172 11.42 10.67 -9.21
C LEU A 172 10.84 12.09 -9.08
N PRO A 173 9.51 12.22 -8.89
CA PRO A 173 8.91 13.51 -8.57
C PRO A 173 9.45 14.06 -7.26
N SER A 174 9.60 15.39 -7.18
CA SER A 174 9.89 16.05 -5.90
C SER A 174 8.78 15.80 -4.89
N LEU A 175 9.16 15.41 -3.67
CA LEU A 175 8.26 15.19 -2.52
C LEU A 175 7.95 16.50 -1.79
#